data_AF-A0A4Z0H2L6-F1
#
_entry.id   AF-A0A4Z0H2L6-F1
#
_cell.length_a   1.000
_cell.length_b   1.000
_cell.length_c   1.000
_cell.angle_alpha   90.00
_cell.angle_beta   90.00
_cell.angle_gamma   90.00
#
_symmetry.space_group_name_H-M   'P 1'
#
loop_
_entity.id
_entity.type
_entity.pdbx_description
1 polymer ?
#
loop_
_entity_poly.entity_id
_entity_poly.type
_entity_poly.pdbx_seq_one_letter_code
_entity_poly.pdbx_strand_id
1 'polypeptide(L)'
;MTRKDLKGLIALASILAVIGFILMFFSVDFGTSLAGNWLAQRGGVETSIYLIAVEGYIENFLVSGSILFGIALAVVTFSYYKLLETRE
;
A
#
# COMPACT_ATOMS: atom_id res chain seq x y z
N MET A 1 -10.90 -22.36 12.28
CA MET A 1 -9.56 -21.78 12.05
C MET A 1 -8.71 -22.15 13.26
N THR A 2 -7.60 -22.87 13.05
CA THR A 2 -6.75 -23.29 14.16
C THR A 2 -5.84 -22.13 14.62
N ARG A 3 -5.26 -22.21 15.82
CA ARG A 3 -4.30 -21.20 16.30
C ARG A 3 -3.09 -21.02 15.38
N LYS A 4 -2.65 -22.10 14.71
CA LYS A 4 -1.54 -22.04 13.74
C LYS A 4 -1.93 -21.19 12.53
N ASP A 5 -3.15 -21.39 12.02
CA ASP A 5 -3.69 -20.61 10.90
C ASP A 5 -3.82 -19.13 11.25
N LEU A 6 -4.31 -18.80 12.46
CA LEU A 6 -4.43 -17.42 12.93
C LEU A 6 -3.07 -16.71 13.03
N LYS A 7 -2.05 -17.39 13.56
CA LYS A 7 -0.70 -16.83 13.63
C LYS A 7 -0.10 -16.60 12.24
N GLY A 8 -0.31 -17.54 11.31
CA GLY A 8 0.10 -17.37 9.92
C GLY A 8 -0.60 -16.18 9.25
N LEU A 9 -1.91 -16.03 9.47
CA LEU A 9 -2.68 -14.91 8.93
C LEU A 9 -2.22 -13.57 9.51
N ILE A 10 -1.94 -13.48 10.81
CA ILE A 10 -1.40 -12.27 11.45
C ILE A 10 -0.04 -11.92 10.84
N ALA A 11 0.86 -12.90 10.67
CA ALA A 11 2.17 -12.66 10.07
C ALA A 11 2.06 -12.13 8.64
N LEU A 12 1.24 -12.77 7.80
CA LEU A 12 1.01 -12.36 6.42
C LEU A 12 0.36 -10.98 6.32
N ALA A 13 -0.69 -10.73 7.11
CA ALA A 13 -1.36 -9.44 7.14
C ALA A 13 -0.44 -8.33 7.69
N SER A 14 0.45 -8.63 8.63
CA SER A 14 1.46 -7.66 9.11
C SER A 14 2.45 -7.29 8.01
N ILE A 15 2.91 -8.25 7.20
CA ILE A 15 3.78 -7.98 6.05
C ILE A 15 3.03 -7.10 5.03
N LEU A 16 1.78 -7.43 4.71
CA LEU A 16 0.96 -6.62 3.81
C LEU A 16 0.72 -5.20 4.34
N ALA A 17 0.55 -5.05 5.66
CA ALA A 17 0.42 -3.73 6.28
C ALA A 17 1.71 -2.92 6.10
N VAL A 18 2.88 -3.52 6.31
CA VAL A 18 4.16 -2.83 6.07
C VAL A 18 4.31 -2.42 4.60
N ILE A 19 3.94 -3.30 3.66
CA ILE A 19 3.96 -2.96 2.22
C ILE A 19 3.01 -1.80 1.91
N GLY A 20 1.77 -1.86 2.38
CA GLY A 20 0.79 -0.79 2.18
C GLY A 20 1.25 0.53 2.78
N PHE A 21 1.86 0.49 3.97
CA PHE A 21 2.47 1.65 4.62
C PHE A 21 3.59 2.24 3.75
N ILE A 22 4.50 1.42 3.23
CA ILE A 22 5.59 1.89 2.35
C ILE A 22 4.99 2.55 1.10
N LEU A 23 4.02 1.92 0.43
CA LEU A 23 3.38 2.51 -0.76
C LEU A 23 2.72 3.86 -0.46
N MET A 24 2.07 3.99 0.70
CA MET A 24 1.39 5.21 1.11
C MET A 24 2.38 6.35 1.41
N PHE A 25 3.40 6.10 2.24
CA PHE A 25 4.34 7.12 2.71
C PHE A 25 5.41 7.48 1.68
N PHE A 26 5.77 6.57 0.79
CA PHE A 26 6.72 6.81 -0.32
C PHE A 26 6.00 7.04 -1.66
N SER A 27 4.70 7.34 -1.63
CA SER A 27 3.89 7.59 -2.84
C SER A 27 4.43 8.72 -3.71
N VAL A 28 4.97 9.77 -3.09
CA VAL A 28 5.60 10.91 -3.80
C VAL A 28 6.84 10.47 -4.57
N ASP A 29 7.74 9.71 -3.93
CA ASP A 29 8.97 9.21 -4.57
C ASP A 29 8.65 8.24 -5.71
N PHE A 30 7.72 7.29 -5.48
CA PHE A 30 7.31 6.36 -6.52
C PHE A 30 6.59 7.07 -7.67
N GLY A 31 5.70 8.00 -7.36
CA GLY A 31 4.91 8.72 -8.34
C GLY A 31 5.76 9.62 -9.23
N THR A 32 6.69 10.37 -8.63
CA THR A 32 7.65 11.21 -9.38
C THR A 32 8.61 10.37 -10.22
N SER A 33 9.09 9.23 -9.71
CA SER A 33 9.95 8.31 -10.47
C SER A 33 9.23 7.72 -11.68
N LEU A 34 7.98 7.27 -11.54
CA LEU A 34 7.19 6.75 -12.66
C LEU A 34 6.85 7.85 -13.67
N ALA A 35 6.47 9.03 -13.21
CA ALA A 35 6.21 10.17 -14.08
C ALA A 35 7.45 10.60 -14.87
N GLY A 36 8.63 10.59 -14.24
CA GLY A 36 9.90 10.87 -14.89
C GLY A 36 10.24 9.85 -15.99
N ASN A 37 10.04 8.56 -15.72
CA ASN A 37 10.22 7.52 -16.72
C ASN A 37 9.20 7.63 -17.87
N TRP A 38 7.95 7.94 -17.56
CA TRP A 38 6.90 8.20 -18.54
C TRP A 38 7.25 9.41 -19.43
N LEU A 39 7.79 10.49 -18.85
CA LEU A 39 8.26 11.67 -19.58
C LEU A 39 9.42 11.34 -20.53
N ALA A 40 10.40 10.57 -20.06
CA ALA A 40 11.55 10.16 -20.86
C ALA A 40 11.15 9.40 -22.13
N GLN A 41 10.07 8.59 -22.06
CA GLN A 41 9.52 7.87 -23.20
C GLN A 41 8.80 8.77 -24.21
N ARG A 42 8.33 9.95 -23.79
CA ARG A 42 7.60 10.90 -24.63
C ARG A 42 8.51 11.93 -25.32
N GLY A 43 9.75 12.07 -24.87
CA GLY A 43 10.71 13.03 -25.44
C GLY A 43 10.42 14.50 -25.11
N GLY A 44 9.47 14.76 -24.19
CA GLY A 44 9.04 16.08 -23.78
C GLY A 44 7.51 16.23 -23.84
N VAL A 45 6.94 16.92 -22.86
CA VAL A 45 5.51 17.26 -22.80
C VAL A 45 5.36 18.65 -22.19
N GLU A 46 4.21 19.28 -22.41
CA GLU A 46 3.88 20.53 -21.72
C GLU A 46 3.85 20.33 -20.20
N THR A 47 4.37 21.30 -19.43
CA THR A 47 4.50 21.20 -17.97
C THR A 47 3.17 20.87 -17.27
N SER A 48 2.06 21.40 -17.78
CA SER A 48 0.71 21.13 -17.29
C SER A 48 0.36 19.64 -17.34
N ILE A 49 0.66 18.98 -18.47
CA ILE A 49 0.42 17.55 -18.67
C ILE A 49 1.36 16.71 -17.81
N TYR A 50 2.61 17.13 -17.64
CA TYR A 50 3.55 16.44 -16.75
C TYR A 50 3.08 16.46 -15.29
N LEU A 51 2.62 17.62 -14.80
CA LEU A 51 2.13 17.74 -13.42
C LEU A 51 0.91 16.84 -13.17
N ILE A 52 -0.03 16.77 -14.12
CA ILE A 52 -1.18 15.86 -14.04
C ILE A 52 -0.73 14.40 -13.96
N ALA A 53 0.29 14.01 -14.75
CA ALA A 53 0.83 12.65 -14.71
C ALA A 53 1.49 12.34 -13.36
N VAL A 54 2.30 13.28 -12.83
CA VAL A 54 2.92 13.16 -11.50
C VAL A 54 1.85 12.96 -10.44
N GLU A 55 0.86 13.86 -10.37
CA GLU A 55 -0.22 13.79 -9.39
C GLU A 55 -1.00 12.47 -9.50
N GLY A 56 -1.36 12.06 -10.71
CA GLY A 56 -2.04 10.79 -10.95
C GLY A 56 -1.24 9.56 -10.49
N TYR A 57 0.08 9.53 -10.71
CA TYR A 57 0.90 8.43 -10.20
C TYR A 57 1.03 8.46 -8.67
N ILE A 58 1.20 9.64 -8.05
CA ILE A 58 1.25 9.79 -6.60
C ILE A 58 -0.05 9.32 -5.97
N GLU A 59 -1.20 9.78 -6.47
CA GLU A 59 -2.51 9.40 -5.98
C GLU A 59 -2.75 7.89 -6.12
N ASN A 60 -2.33 7.28 -7.23
CA ASN A 60 -2.45 5.84 -7.41
C ASN A 60 -1.69 5.05 -6.32
N PHE A 61 -0.45 5.43 -6.00
CA PHE A 61 0.29 4.78 -4.91
C PHE A 61 -0.31 5.08 -3.54
N LEU A 62 -0.75 6.30 -3.31
CA LEU A 62 -1.37 6.71 -2.05
C LEU A 62 -2.66 5.93 -1.79
N VAL A 63 -3.57 5.89 -2.76
CA VAL A 63 -4.87 5.21 -2.65
C VAL A 63 -4.70 3.70 -2.55
N SER A 64 -3.89 3.09 -3.41
CA SER A 64 -3.65 1.64 -3.37
C SER A 64 -2.94 1.22 -2.08
N GLY A 65 -1.93 1.97 -1.64
CA GLY A 65 -1.25 1.78 -0.36
C GLY A 65 -2.19 1.90 0.83
N SER A 66 -3.06 2.92 0.82
CA SER A 66 -4.07 3.15 1.88
C SER A 66 -5.08 2.01 1.97
N ILE A 67 -5.62 1.54 0.84
CA ILE A 67 -6.56 0.41 0.80
C ILE A 67 -5.88 -0.86 1.32
N LEU A 68 -4.67 -1.16 0.82
CA LEU A 68 -3.91 -2.33 1.24
C LEU A 68 -3.59 -2.29 2.75
N PHE A 69 -3.13 -1.14 3.24
CA PHE A 69 -2.83 -0.93 4.65
C PHE A 69 -4.07 -1.06 5.53
N GLY A 70 -5.18 -0.44 5.13
CA GLY A 70 -6.44 -0.48 5.88
C GLY A 70 -7.00 -1.89 6.00
N ILE A 71 -7.06 -2.64 4.89
CA ILE A 71 -7.51 -4.04 4.90
C ILE A 71 -6.57 -4.91 5.73
N ALA A 72 -5.26 -4.73 5.56
CA ALA A 72 -4.27 -5.51 6.32
C ALA A 72 -4.38 -5.27 7.83
N LEU A 73 -4.53 -4.02 8.26
CA LEU A 73 -4.76 -3.67 9.67
C LEU A 73 -6.06 -4.28 10.21
N ALA A 74 -7.15 -4.24 9.44
CA ALA A 74 -8.41 -4.85 9.83
C ALA A 74 -8.26 -6.36 10.03
N VAL A 75 -7.56 -7.04 9.12
CA VAL A 75 -7.29 -8.48 9.23
C VAL A 75 -6.40 -8.80 10.43
N VAL A 76 -5.33 -8.04 10.67
CA VAL A 76 -4.47 -8.21 11.85
C VAL A 76 -5.28 -8.06 13.13
N THR A 77 -6.08 -7.01 13.24
CA THR A 77 -6.88 -6.69 14.43
C THR A 77 -7.92 -7.78 14.69
N PHE A 78 -8.66 -8.18 13.67
CA PHE A 78 -9.66 -9.25 13.77
C PHE A 78 -9.03 -10.60 14.14
N SER A 79 -7.92 -10.95 13.50
CA SER A 79 -7.23 -12.22 13.76
C SER A 79 -6.62 -12.26 15.16
N TYR A 80 -6.09 -11.12 15.63
CA TYR A 80 -5.54 -10.97 16.96
C TYR A 80 -6.63 -11.07 18.03
N TYR A 81 -7.77 -10.40 17.84
CA TYR A 81 -8.93 -10.51 18.72
C TYR A 81 -9.38 -11.97 18.87
N LYS A 82 -9.55 -12.67 17.75
CA LYS A 82 -9.95 -14.09 17.74
C LYS A 82 -8.92 -15.02 18.39
N LEU A 83 -7.63 -14.70 18.27
CA LEU A 83 -6.55 -15.44 18.92
C LEU A 83 -6.59 -15.28 20.46
N LEU A 84 -6.94 -14.09 20.96
CA LEU A 84 -7.12 -13.81 22.38
C LEU A 84 -8.36 -14.50 22.94
N GLU A 85 -9.50 -14.45 22.24
CA GLU A 85 -10.74 -15.15 22.64
C GLU A 85 -10.53 -16.67 22.75
N THR A 86 -9.70 -17.27 21.88
CA THR A 86 -9.37 -18.71 21.97
C THR A 86 -8.37 -19.03 23.11
N ARG A 87 -7.84 -18.01 23.79
CA ARG A 87 -6.88 -18.17 24.89
C ARG A 87 -7.57 -18.20 26.26
N GLU A 88 -8.71 -17.53 26.40
CA GLU A 88 -9.65 -17.68 27.53
C GLU A 88 -10.42 -19.00 27.42
#